data_AF-A0A6P6GH05-F1
#
_entry.id   AF-A0A6P6GH05-F1
#
_cell.length_a   1.000
_cell.length_b   1.000
_cell.length_c   1.000
_cell.angle_alpha   90.00
_cell.angle_beta   90.00
_cell.angle_gamma   90.00
#
_symmetry.space_group_name_H-M   'P 1'
#
loop_
_entity.id
_entity.type
_entity.pdbx_description
1 polymer ?
#
loop_
_entity_poly.entity_id
_entity_poly.type
_entity_poly.pdbx_seq_one_letter_code
_entity_poly.pdbx_strand_id
1 'polypeptide(L)'
;MDSYCFLVIIVVTGFFSIQADQALSSQNLPCNINDMKALQDFMTGLKTVIDGWSTNYSSDCCKWTGITCSFSSSLGLDNSTETAGRVVKLELPKKKLAG
;
A
#
# COMPACT_ATOMS: atom_id res chain seq x y z
N MET A 1 34.87 4.45 30.30
CA MET A 1 34.08 4.22 29.08
C MET A 1 34.10 5.52 28.31
N ASP A 2 35.09 5.67 27.44
CA ASP A 2 35.45 6.96 26.85
C ASP A 2 34.37 7.51 25.91
N SER A 3 34.29 8.83 25.82
CA SER A 3 33.32 9.55 24.97
C SER A 3 33.37 9.08 23.51
N TYR A 4 34.55 8.67 23.04
CA TYR A 4 34.78 8.10 21.72
C TYR A 4 34.07 6.76 21.50
N CYS A 5 33.98 5.87 22.50
CA CYS A 5 33.24 4.61 22.37
C CYS A 5 31.74 4.83 22.21
N PHE A 6 31.17 5.78 22.96
CA PHE A 6 29.76 6.13 22.85
C PHE A 6 29.42 6.66 21.44
N LEU A 7 30.26 7.51 20.87
CA LEU A 7 30.08 8.03 19.52
C LEU A 7 30.17 6.93 18.46
N VAL A 8 31.11 5.99 18.61
CA VAL A 8 31.26 4.86 17.67
C VAL A 8 30.03 3.94 17.70
N ILE A 9 29.46 3.66 18.88
CA ILE A 9 28.27 2.81 19.00
C ILE A 9 27.05 3.45 18.33
N ILE A 10 26.83 4.77 18.51
CA ILE A 10 25.73 5.50 17.87
C ILE A 10 25.86 5.49 16.34
N VAL A 11 27.08 5.66 15.81
CA VAL A 11 27.34 5.62 14.36
C VAL A 11 27.10 4.20 13.80
N VAL A 12 27.57 3.16 14.49
CA VAL A 12 27.44 1.77 14.03
C VAL A 12 26.00 1.26 14.12
N THR A 13 25.26 1.61 15.18
CA THR A 13 23.87 1.15 15.38
C THR A 13 22.84 1.98 14.63
N GLY A 14 23.10 3.28 14.42
CA GLY A 14 22.23 4.17 13.64
C GLY A 14 22.17 3.82 12.16
N PHE A 15 23.20 3.15 11.63
CA PHE A 15 23.28 2.74 10.22
C PHE A 15 22.44 1.50 9.87
N PHE A 16 21.97 0.71 10.85
CA PHE A 16 21.20 -0.52 10.60
C PHE A 16 19.70 -0.32 10.40
N SER A 17 19.19 0.90 10.56
CA SER A 17 17.74 1.17 10.57
C SER A 17 17.25 1.96 9.36
N ILE A 18 17.68 1.63 8.14
CA ILE A 18 17.01 2.15 6.93
C ILE A 18 17.02 1.07 5.85
N GLN A 19 16.26 -0.01 6.06
CA GLN A 19 15.77 -0.76 4.91
C GLN A 19 14.63 0.05 4.31
N ALA A 20 14.95 0.68 3.18
CA ALA A 20 14.06 1.50 2.40
C ALA A 20 12.71 0.80 2.20
N ASP A 21 11.63 1.50 2.52
CA ASP A 21 10.33 1.27 1.92
C ASP A 21 10.57 1.00 0.43
N GLN A 22 10.22 -0.19 -0.03
CA GLN A 22 10.12 -0.40 -1.47
C GLN A 22 9.07 0.59 -1.93
N ALA A 23 9.53 1.69 -2.53
CA ALA A 23 8.70 2.71 -3.15
C ALA A 23 7.77 1.96 -4.09
N LEU A 24 6.55 1.74 -3.59
CA LEU A 24 5.58 0.85 -4.19
C LEU A 24 5.05 1.59 -5.39
N SER A 25 5.75 1.41 -6.51
CA SER A 25 5.41 1.82 -7.86
C SER A 25 4.24 2.79 -7.93
N SER A 26 4.51 4.07 -7.68
CA SER A 26 3.63 5.16 -8.15
C SER A 26 3.80 5.29 -9.67
N GLN A 27 3.54 4.20 -10.38
CA GLN A 27 3.09 4.29 -11.75
C GLN A 27 1.61 4.64 -11.62
N ASN A 28 1.13 5.64 -12.37
CA ASN A 28 -0.30 5.99 -12.47
C ASN A 28 -1.04 4.81 -13.12
N LEU A 29 -1.20 3.74 -12.35
CA LEU A 29 -1.80 2.49 -12.75
C LEU A 29 -3.26 2.56 -12.31
N PRO A 30 -4.20 2.79 -13.25
CA PRO A 30 -5.59 3.01 -12.88
C PRO A 30 -6.16 1.74 -12.23
N CYS A 31 -6.71 1.88 -11.03
CA CYS A 31 -7.39 0.80 -10.33
C CYS A 31 -8.45 0.11 -11.21
N ASN A 32 -8.45 -1.23 -11.20
CA ASN A 32 -9.50 -2.01 -11.84
C ASN A 32 -10.86 -1.73 -11.19
N ILE A 33 -11.91 -1.55 -12.01
CA ILE A 33 -13.24 -1.17 -11.51
C ILE A 33 -13.87 -2.21 -10.58
N ASN A 34 -13.61 -3.50 -10.81
CA ASN A 34 -14.14 -4.57 -9.95
C ASN A 34 -13.39 -4.62 -8.61
N ASP A 35 -12.08 -4.39 -8.63
CA ASP A 35 -11.29 -4.30 -7.40
C ASP A 35 -11.68 -3.05 -6.59
N MET A 36 -11.92 -1.90 -7.24
CA MET A 36 -12.48 -0.69 -6.61
C MET A 36 -13.81 -1.00 -5.91
N LYS A 37 -14.75 -1.64 -6.63
CA LYS A 37 -16.06 -1.99 -6.06
C LYS A 37 -15.91 -2.90 -4.85
N ALA A 38 -15.09 -3.94 -4.93
CA ALA A 38 -14.85 -4.86 -3.82
C ALA A 38 -14.26 -4.14 -2.59
N LEU A 39 -13.35 -3.17 -2.79
CA LEU A 39 -12.80 -2.36 -1.71
C LEU A 39 -13.83 -1.42 -1.08
N GLN A 40 -14.77 -0.88 -1.86
CA GLN A 40 -15.87 -0.10 -1.33
C GLN A 40 -16.84 -0.97 -0.53
N ASP A 41 -17.21 -2.14 -1.05
CA ASP A 41 -18.04 -3.10 -0.32
C ASP A 41 -17.36 -3.50 1.00
N PHE A 42 -16.04 -3.74 0.98
CA PHE A 42 -15.24 -3.96 2.19
C PHE A 42 -15.36 -2.78 3.18
N MET A 43 -15.25 -1.53 2.73
CA MET A 43 -15.45 -0.35 3.58
C MET A 43 -16.85 -0.29 4.19
N THR A 44 -17.90 -0.65 3.45
CA THR A 44 -19.28 -0.62 3.99
C THR A 44 -19.49 -1.60 5.14
N GLY A 45 -18.69 -2.67 5.19
CA GLY A 45 -18.68 -3.64 6.29
C GLY A 45 -17.91 -3.18 7.53
N LEU A 46 -17.28 -2.00 7.50
CA LEU A 46 -16.49 -1.47 8.60
C LEU A 46 -17.20 -0.31 9.30
N LYS A 47 -17.22 -0.34 10.63
CA LYS A 47 -17.56 0.82 11.48
C LYS A 47 -16.41 1.84 11.56
N THR A 48 -15.20 1.40 11.23
CA THR A 48 -13.98 2.18 11.34
C THR A 48 -13.61 2.81 10.00
N VAL A 49 -13.43 4.13 9.98
CA VAL A 49 -12.94 4.85 8.80
C VAL A 49 -11.45 4.57 8.61
N ILE A 50 -11.05 4.24 7.39
CA ILE A 50 -9.65 4.05 7.02
C ILE A 50 -9.13 5.34 6.37
N ASP A 51 -8.20 6.02 7.04
CA ASP A 51 -7.58 7.23 6.51
C ASP A 51 -6.88 6.97 5.17
N GLY A 52 -7.04 7.89 4.22
CA GLY A 52 -6.43 7.79 2.89
C GLY A 52 -7.22 6.92 1.89
N TRP A 53 -8.41 6.45 2.26
CA TRP A 53 -9.35 5.78 1.37
C TRP A 53 -10.47 6.75 0.97
N SER A 54 -11.09 6.52 -0.18
CA SER A 54 -12.11 7.39 -0.76
C SER A 54 -13.38 6.60 -1.11
N THR A 55 -14.54 7.17 -0.84
CA THR A 55 -15.83 6.61 -1.28
C THR A 55 -16.15 6.95 -2.74
N ASN A 56 -15.33 7.77 -3.39
CA ASN A 56 -15.53 8.15 -4.78
C ASN A 56 -14.94 7.10 -5.74
N TYR A 57 -15.78 6.51 -6.58
CA TYR A 57 -15.39 5.55 -7.62
C TYR A 57 -14.39 6.11 -8.65
N SER A 58 -14.35 7.44 -8.85
CA SER A 58 -13.37 8.08 -9.74
C SER A 58 -11.98 8.22 -9.11
N SER A 59 -11.81 7.85 -7.84
CA SER A 59 -10.49 7.80 -7.23
C SER A 59 -9.71 6.56 -7.65
N ASP A 60 -8.39 6.62 -7.57
CA ASP A 60 -7.54 5.48 -7.92
C ASP A 60 -7.18 4.69 -6.66
N CYS A 61 -7.80 3.52 -6.46
CA CYS A 61 -7.58 2.69 -5.28
C CYS A 61 -6.12 2.26 -5.11
N CYS A 62 -5.36 2.19 -6.20
CA CYS A 62 -3.94 1.85 -6.17
C CYS A 62 -3.08 2.93 -5.50
N LYS A 63 -3.66 4.11 -5.22
CA LYS A 63 -3.02 5.20 -4.46
C LYS A 63 -3.43 5.21 -2.98
N TRP A 64 -4.36 4.36 -2.56
CA TRP A 64 -4.81 4.31 -1.18
C TRP A 64 -3.75 3.68 -0.28
N THR A 65 -3.69 4.16 0.97
CA THR A 65 -2.73 3.65 1.95
C THR A 65 -3.00 2.19 2.26
N GLY A 66 -1.96 1.36 2.19
CA GLY A 66 -2.06 -0.08 2.48
C GLY A 66 -2.53 -0.94 1.31
N ILE A 67 -2.73 -0.37 0.12
CA ILE A 67 -3.09 -1.12 -1.08
C ILE A 67 -1.88 -1.25 -1.99
N THR A 68 -1.59 -2.49 -2.42
CA THR A 68 -0.60 -2.76 -3.47
C THR A 68 -1.31 -3.21 -4.72
N CYS A 69 -1.00 -2.54 -5.83
CA CYS A 69 -1.44 -2.96 -7.16
C CYS A 69 -0.31 -3.53 -8.01
N SER A 70 -0.67 -4.37 -8.98
CA SER A 70 0.23 -4.83 -10.04
C SER A 70 -0.50 -4.77 -11.38
N PHE A 71 0.23 -4.56 -12.47
CA PHE A 71 -0.37 -4.58 -13.80
C PHE A 71 -0.96 -5.95 -14.09
N SER A 72 -2.16 -6.01 -14.68
CA SER A 72 -2.77 -7.26 -15.15
C SER A 72 -1.81 -8.09 -16.01
N SER A 73 -1.04 -7.45 -16.89
CA SER A 73 -0.04 -8.10 -17.73
C SER A 73 1.07 -8.79 -16.94
N SER A 74 1.54 -8.19 -15.84
CA SER A 74 2.54 -8.79 -14.95
C SER A 74 2.01 -10.01 -14.19
N LEU A 75 0.69 -10.15 -14.09
CA LEU A 75 0.02 -11.29 -13.47
C LEU A 75 -0.39 -12.37 -14.49
N GLY A 76 -0.04 -12.22 -15.77
CA GLY A 76 -0.50 -13.12 -16.83
C GLY A 76 -2.00 -13.05 -17.07
N LEU A 77 -2.64 -11.92 -16.72
CA LEU A 77 -4.05 -11.64 -16.98
C LEU A 77 -4.15 -10.82 -18.27
N ASP A 78 -3.76 -11.46 -19.36
CA ASP A 78 -3.66 -10.90 -20.72
C ASP A 78 -5.02 -10.73 -21.42
N ASN A 79 -6.12 -11.12 -20.78
CA ASN A 79 -7.47 -11.01 -21.32
C ASN A 79 -8.02 -9.58 -21.33
N SER A 80 -7.43 -8.65 -20.56
CA SER A 80 -7.92 -7.28 -20.48
C SER A 80 -7.15 -6.35 -21.42
N THR A 81 -7.84 -5.82 -22.43
CA THR A 81 -7.43 -4.61 -23.18
C THR A 81 -7.26 -3.38 -22.29
N GLU A 82 -7.60 -3.48 -21.02
CA GLU A 82 -7.42 -2.44 -20.03
C GLU A 82 -6.08 -2.61 -19.31
N THR A 83 -5.21 -1.61 -19.48
CA THR A 83 -4.02 -1.38 -18.66
C THR A 83 -4.44 -0.97 -17.24
N ALA A 84 -5.11 -1.86 -16.52
CA ALA A 84 -5.64 -1.64 -15.19
C ALA A 84 -4.75 -2.31 -14.13
N GLY A 85 -4.70 -1.69 -12.95
CA GLY A 85 -4.05 -2.22 -11.76
C GLY A 85 -4.96 -3.18 -11.04
N ARG A 86 -4.41 -4.36 -10.75
CA ARG A 86 -5.06 -5.36 -9.91
C ARG A 86 -4.54 -5.26 -8.51
N VAL A 87 -5.45 -5.23 -7.52
CA VAL A 87 -5.07 -5.22 -6.11
C VAL A 87 -4.52 -6.61 -5.76
N VAL A 88 -3.25 -6.67 -5.37
CA VAL A 88 -2.55 -7.92 -5.03
C VAL A 88 -2.25 -8.03 -3.53
N LYS A 89 -2.30 -6.92 -2.80
CA LYS A 89 -2.17 -6.90 -1.33
C LYS A 89 -3.02 -5.80 -0.71
N LEU A 90 -3.60 -6.12 0.45
CA LEU A 90 -4.30 -5.20 1.34
C LEU A 90 -3.71 -5.36 2.73
N GLU A 91 -2.95 -4.36 3.17
CA GLU A 91 -2.18 -4.38 4.43
C GLU A 91 -2.54 -3.14 5.26
N LEU A 92 -3.29 -3.35 6.34
CA LEU A 92 -3.73 -2.29 7.26
C LEU A 92 -3.14 -2.50 8.66
N PRO A 93 -1.79 -2.52 8.81
CA PRO A 93 -1.16 -2.80 10.08
C PRO A 93 -1.52 -1.75 11.13
N LYS A 94 -1.70 -2.19 12.37
CA LYS A 94 -2.03 -1.34 13.53
C LYS A 94 -3.35 -0.56 13.38
N LYS A 95 -4.20 -0.87 12.39
CA LYS A 95 -5.57 -0.37 12.31
C LYS A 95 -6.48 -1.35 13.06
N LYS A 96 -7.18 -0.85 14.08
CA LYS A 96 -8.22 -1.62 14.77
C LYS A 96 -9.47 -1.59 13.88
N LEU A 97 -9.65 -2.62 13.06
CA LEU A 97 -10.83 -2.76 12.21
C LEU A 97 -11.99 -3.34 13.04
N ALA A 98 -13.17 -2.75 12.90
CA ALA A 98 -14.39 -3.28 13.51
C ALA A 98 -15.50 -3.31 12.47
N GLY A 99 -16.25 -4.41 12.40
CA GLY A 99 -17.46 -4.58 11.60
C GLY A 99 -18.72 -4.51 12.43
#